data_AF-A0AB35HNI6-F1
#
_entry.id   AF-A0AB35HNI6-F1
#
_cell.length_a   1.000
_cell.length_b   1.000
_cell.length_c   1.000
_cell.angle_alpha   90.00
_cell.angle_beta   90.00
_cell.angle_gamma   90.00
#
_symmetry.space_group_name_H-M   'P 1'
#
loop_
_entity.id
_entity.type
_entity.pdbx_description
1 polymer ?
#
loop_
_entity_poly.entity_id
_entity_poly.type
_entity_poly.pdbx_seq_one_letter_code
_entity_poly.pdbx_strand_id
1 'polypeptide(L)'
;MAMNNVIDLDKKLSLTKNVRVAGKEYSIQISDEVDKALSFLTNLDMPYQMFELQSKADLLEGDGTDVPTLEQYHKFMESELNKTRDSAFEALDKVFGEGEGQRIYEYYNKSTKAVMTIIDILQEELGEVMKQRNDTAKKHYNNKNKNRNDNRNNNRNNNKNNNKK
;
A
#
# COMPACT_ATOMS: atom_id res chain seq x y z
N MET A 1 36.10 -23.45 18.80
CA MET A 1 35.30 -22.92 17.69
C MET A 1 34.24 -22.01 18.28
N ALA A 2 34.32 -20.70 18.06
CA ALA A 2 33.27 -19.78 18.49
C ALA A 2 32.03 -20.08 17.64
N MET A 3 30.92 -20.48 18.26
CA MET A 3 29.64 -20.54 17.57
C MET A 3 29.27 -19.10 17.22
N ASN A 4 29.23 -18.77 15.93
CA ASN A 4 28.74 -17.48 15.46
C ASN A 4 27.27 -17.34 15.86
N ASN A 5 27.04 -16.69 17.01
CA ASN A 5 25.72 -16.47 17.59
C ASN A 5 25.06 -15.20 16.99
N VAL A 6 25.31 -14.93 15.71
CA VAL A 6 24.78 -13.77 15.01
C VAL A 6 23.38 -14.13 14.51
N ILE A 7 22.37 -13.46 15.06
CA ILE A 7 20.99 -13.57 14.59
C ILE A 7 20.83 -12.57 13.44
N ASP A 8 20.54 -13.09 12.26
CA ASP A 8 20.23 -12.29 11.07
C ASP A 8 18.82 -11.69 11.19
N LEU A 9 18.76 -10.45 11.67
CA LEU A 9 17.52 -9.69 11.78
C LEU A 9 17.07 -9.15 10.43
N ASP A 10 18.01 -8.88 9.53
CA ASP A 10 17.72 -8.37 8.18
C ASP A 10 16.91 -9.40 7.41
N LYS A 11 17.28 -10.68 7.44
CA LYS A 11 16.47 -11.74 6.82
C LYS A 11 15.11 -11.94 7.49
N LYS A 12 15.00 -11.67 8.79
CA LYS A 12 13.74 -11.82 9.55
C LYS A 12 12.79 -10.65 9.39
N LEU A 13 13.30 -9.48 9.02
CA LEU A 13 12.56 -8.22 8.94
C LEU A 13 12.63 -7.57 7.55
N SER A 14 13.38 -8.14 6.60
CA SER A 14 13.50 -7.63 5.23
C SER A 14 12.17 -7.81 4.51
N LEU A 15 11.69 -6.71 3.96
CA LEU A 15 10.41 -6.60 3.28
C LEU A 15 10.69 -6.10 1.87
N THR A 16 11.45 -6.89 1.13
CA THR A 16 11.80 -6.56 -0.23
C THR A 16 10.93 -7.38 -1.18
N LYS A 17 10.20 -6.72 -2.07
CA LYS A 17 9.40 -7.39 -3.12
C LYS A 17 9.94 -6.97 -4.47
N ASN A 18 10.24 -7.96 -5.30
CA ASN A 18 10.61 -7.71 -6.68
C ASN A 18 9.36 -7.62 -7.54
N VAL A 19 9.28 -6.57 -8.36
CA VAL A 19 8.20 -6.35 -9.32
C VAL A 19 8.76 -5.87 -10.65
N ARG A 20 8.04 -6.16 -11.73
CA ARG A 20 8.35 -5.68 -13.07
C ARG A 20 7.20 -4.82 -13.58
N VAL A 21 7.50 -3.57 -13.94
CA VAL A 21 6.51 -2.63 -14.51
C VAL A 21 7.14 -1.84 -15.65
N ALA A 22 6.38 -1.63 -16.74
CA ALA A 22 6.84 -0.90 -17.92
C ALA A 22 8.23 -1.35 -18.41
N GLY A 23 8.45 -2.67 -18.47
CA GLY A 23 9.68 -3.29 -18.97
C GLY A 23 10.89 -3.25 -18.02
N LYS A 24 10.81 -2.63 -16.84
CA LYS A 24 11.90 -2.52 -15.86
C LYS A 24 11.58 -3.30 -14.59
N GLU A 25 12.61 -3.90 -13.99
CA GLU A 25 12.53 -4.59 -12.71
C GLU A 25 12.93 -3.66 -11.55
N TYR A 26 12.22 -3.81 -10.43
CA TYR A 26 12.45 -3.04 -9.21
C TYR A 26 12.46 -3.98 -8.02
N SER A 27 13.32 -3.65 -7.07
CA SER A 27 13.38 -4.25 -5.74
C SER A 27 12.80 -3.25 -4.75
N ILE A 28 11.49 -3.32 -4.49
CA ILE A 28 10.79 -2.37 -3.62
C ILE A 28 11.09 -2.71 -2.17
N GLN A 29 11.59 -1.74 -1.41
CA GLN A 29 11.64 -1.80 0.03
C GLN A 29 10.30 -1.34 0.61
N ILE A 30 9.55 -2.26 1.22
CA ILE A 30 8.25 -1.93 1.80
C ILE A 30 8.47 -1.11 3.08
N SER A 31 7.90 0.08 3.10
CA SER A 31 7.95 1.04 4.21
C SER A 31 6.58 1.66 4.45
N ASP A 32 6.40 2.29 5.62
CA ASP A 32 5.17 3.02 5.94
C ASP A 32 4.93 4.19 4.96
N GLU A 33 6.01 4.75 4.38
CA GLU A 33 5.93 5.79 3.36
C GLU A 33 5.36 5.25 2.04
N VAL A 34 5.85 4.09 1.58
CA VAL A 34 5.34 3.40 0.39
C VAL A 34 3.87 3.00 0.58
N ASP A 35 3.52 2.46 1.75
CA ASP A 35 2.14 2.09 2.10
C ASP A 35 1.19 3.30 2.04
N LYS A 36 1.61 4.40 2.65
CA LYS A 36 0.83 5.64 2.67
C LYS A 36 0.67 6.24 1.27
N ALA A 37 1.72 6.21 0.46
CA ALA A 37 1.70 6.73 -0.90
C ALA A 37 0.68 5.98 -1.78
N LEU A 38 0.65 4.66 -1.68
CA LEU A 38 -0.29 3.83 -2.44
C LEU A 38 -1.72 3.94 -1.88
N SER A 39 -1.88 3.87 -0.56
CA SER A 39 -3.20 3.85 0.08
C SER A 39 -4.00 5.14 -0.06
N PHE A 40 -3.35 6.29 -0.26
CA PHE A 40 -4.08 7.55 -0.45
C PHE A 40 -4.99 7.51 -1.69
N LEU A 41 -4.49 6.93 -2.79
CA LEU A 41 -5.16 6.95 -4.08
C LEU A 41 -6.23 5.88 -4.22
N THR A 42 -6.02 4.72 -3.61
CA THR A 42 -6.95 3.59 -3.69
C THR A 42 -8.16 3.73 -2.75
N ASN A 43 -8.03 4.54 -1.70
CA ASN A 43 -9.15 4.88 -0.82
C ASN A 43 -10.05 6.00 -1.38
N LEU A 44 -9.62 6.71 -2.43
CA LEU A 44 -10.55 7.52 -3.18
C LEU A 44 -11.42 6.55 -4.00
N ASP A 45 -12.71 6.48 -3.70
CA ASP A 45 -13.72 5.77 -4.53
C ASP A 45 -14.02 6.52 -5.85
N MET A 46 -13.31 7.63 -6.08
CA MET A 46 -13.51 8.60 -7.15
C MET A 46 -12.83 8.29 -8.48
N PRO A 47 -11.60 7.72 -8.59
CA PRO A 47 -10.88 7.65 -9.85
C PRO A 47 -11.62 6.79 -10.89
N TYR A 48 -12.10 5.62 -10.46
CA TYR A 48 -12.81 4.70 -11.33
C TYR A 48 -14.14 5.28 -11.82
N GLN A 49 -14.91 5.87 -10.90
CA GLN A 49 -16.15 6.57 -11.22
C GLN A 49 -15.89 7.76 -12.14
N MET A 50 -14.77 8.48 -11.98
CA MET A 50 -14.41 9.60 -12.84
C MET A 50 -14.08 9.17 -14.28
N PHE A 51 -13.37 8.06 -14.46
CA PHE A 51 -13.10 7.52 -15.80
C PHE A 51 -14.37 7.03 -16.49
N GLU A 52 -15.28 6.36 -15.77
CA GLU A 52 -16.57 5.96 -16.32
C GLU A 52 -17.47 7.17 -16.62
N LEU A 53 -17.52 8.16 -15.74
CA LEU A 53 -18.29 9.38 -15.93
C LEU A 53 -17.77 10.20 -17.09
N GLN A 54 -16.46 10.33 -17.30
CA GLN A 54 -15.90 11.00 -18.48
C GLN A 54 -16.41 10.36 -19.77
N SER A 55 -16.41 9.02 -19.86
CA SER A 55 -16.93 8.32 -21.04
C SER A 55 -18.45 8.47 -21.26
N LYS A 56 -19.20 8.87 -20.21
CA LYS A 56 -20.65 9.11 -20.27
C LYS A 56 -21.00 10.59 -20.43
N ALA A 57 -20.12 11.50 -20.03
CA ALA A 57 -20.32 12.94 -20.13
C ALA A 57 -20.38 13.43 -21.58
N ASP A 58 -19.65 12.76 -22.49
CA ASP A 58 -19.78 12.94 -23.93
C ASP A 58 -21.23 12.70 -24.44
N LEU A 59 -22.10 12.06 -23.64
CA LEU A 59 -23.49 11.76 -23.97
C LEU A 59 -24.51 12.75 -23.35
N LEU A 60 -24.08 13.70 -22.50
CA LEU A 60 -24.96 14.59 -21.73
C LEU A 60 -25.22 15.96 -22.40
N GLU A 61 -25.01 16.11 -23.71
CA GLU A 61 -25.28 17.37 -24.45
C GLU A 61 -26.76 17.83 -24.49
N GLY A 62 -27.68 17.19 -23.76
CA GLY A 62 -29.10 17.55 -23.83
C GLY A 62 -29.90 17.25 -22.58
N ASP A 63 -29.97 18.18 -21.63
CA ASP A 63 -31.16 19.01 -21.36
C ASP A 63 -30.86 19.98 -20.19
N GLY A 64 -31.50 21.15 -20.22
CA GLY A 64 -31.16 22.27 -19.34
C GLY A 64 -31.88 22.25 -18.00
N THR A 65 -31.18 22.61 -16.93
CA THR A 65 -31.43 23.72 -15.98
C THR A 65 -30.63 23.46 -14.68
N ASP A 66 -29.90 24.47 -14.19
CA ASP A 66 -28.96 24.44 -13.04
C ASP A 66 -27.80 23.43 -13.09
N VAL A 67 -27.51 22.90 -14.27
CA VAL A 67 -26.34 22.05 -14.53
C VAL A 67 -25.19 22.94 -15.03
N PRO A 68 -23.94 22.79 -14.53
CA PRO A 68 -22.79 23.45 -15.15
C PRO A 68 -22.81 23.21 -16.66
N THR A 69 -22.42 24.22 -17.45
CA THR A 69 -22.39 24.04 -18.91
C THR A 69 -21.51 22.84 -19.24
N LEU A 70 -21.80 22.15 -20.35
CA LEU A 70 -20.97 21.02 -20.79
C LEU A 70 -19.49 21.41 -20.79
N GLU A 71 -19.14 22.59 -21.29
CA GLU A 71 -17.76 23.10 -21.24
C GLU A 71 -17.20 23.25 -19.81
N GLN A 72 -17.97 23.81 -18.87
CA GLN A 72 -17.55 23.93 -17.46
C GLN A 72 -17.37 22.56 -16.81
N TYR A 73 -18.26 21.62 -17.10
CA TYR A 73 -18.17 20.25 -16.65
C TYR A 73 -16.92 19.56 -17.21
N HIS A 74 -16.67 19.64 -18.53
CA HIS A 74 -15.48 19.08 -19.17
C HIS A 74 -14.20 19.65 -18.57
N LYS A 75 -14.12 20.99 -18.38
CA LYS A 75 -12.96 21.64 -17.75
C LYS A 75 -12.73 21.19 -16.32
N PHE A 76 -13.80 21.08 -15.53
CA PHE A 76 -13.72 20.56 -14.17
C PHE A 76 -13.17 19.13 -14.16
N MET A 77 -13.77 18.25 -14.97
CA MET A 77 -13.36 16.85 -15.10
C MET A 77 -11.91 16.70 -15.54
N GLU A 78 -11.48 17.45 -16.56
CA GLU A 78 -10.11 17.48 -17.02
C GLU A 78 -9.15 17.92 -15.91
N SER A 79 -9.52 18.93 -15.13
CA SER A 79 -8.70 19.40 -14.01
C SER A 79 -8.54 18.35 -12.90
N GLU A 80 -9.62 17.63 -12.56
CA GLU A 80 -9.58 16.58 -11.54
C GLU A 80 -8.82 15.34 -12.02
N LEU A 81 -8.95 14.98 -13.30
CA LEU A 81 -8.16 13.92 -13.92
C LEU A 81 -6.66 14.24 -13.95
N ASN A 82 -6.30 15.48 -14.26
CA ASN A 82 -4.91 15.93 -14.23
C ASN A 82 -4.34 15.87 -12.80
N LYS A 83 -5.07 16.36 -11.80
CA LYS A 83 -4.65 16.26 -10.38
C LYS A 83 -4.48 14.81 -9.92
N THR A 84 -5.42 13.94 -10.32
CA THR A 84 -5.37 12.50 -9.99
C THR A 84 -4.16 11.85 -10.64
N ARG A 85 -3.90 12.16 -11.91
CA ARG A 85 -2.71 11.70 -12.64
C ARG A 85 -1.42 12.14 -11.96
N ASP A 86 -1.31 13.42 -11.62
CA ASP A 86 -0.09 13.98 -11.04
C ASP A 86 0.16 13.38 -9.65
N SER A 87 -0.90 13.18 -8.84
CA SER A 87 -0.81 12.47 -7.56
C SER A 87 -0.39 11.00 -7.75
N ALA A 88 -0.87 10.34 -8.80
CA ALA A 88 -0.47 8.98 -9.14
C ALA A 88 1.01 8.90 -9.55
N PHE A 89 1.54 9.93 -10.23
CA PHE A 89 2.96 10.00 -10.54
C PHE A 89 3.79 10.13 -9.28
N GLU A 90 3.42 11.04 -8.38
CA GLU A 90 4.11 11.20 -7.09
C GLU A 90 4.10 9.91 -6.25
N ALA A 91 3.00 9.15 -6.29
CA ALA A 91 2.92 7.87 -5.60
C ALA A 91 3.89 6.86 -6.21
N LEU A 92 3.92 6.73 -7.54
CA LEU A 92 4.84 5.83 -8.22
C LEU A 92 6.30 6.25 -8.05
N ASP A 93 6.59 7.55 -8.03
CA ASP A 93 7.94 8.08 -7.81
C ASP A 93 8.47 7.71 -6.42
N LYS A 94 7.60 7.70 -5.39
CA LYS A 94 7.96 7.24 -4.04
C LYS A 94 8.24 5.73 -3.98
N VAL A 95 7.64 4.95 -4.88
CA VAL A 95 7.82 3.49 -4.91
C VAL A 95 9.02 3.07 -5.75
N PHE A 96 9.21 3.71 -6.90
CA PHE A 96 10.14 3.28 -7.94
C PHE A 96 11.33 4.21 -8.15
N GLY A 97 11.27 5.43 -7.63
CA GLY A 97 12.26 6.49 -7.83
C GLY A 97 11.71 7.66 -8.65
N GLU A 98 12.34 8.82 -8.52
CA GLU A 98 11.95 10.07 -9.19
C GLU A 98 11.79 9.90 -10.72
N GLY A 99 10.68 10.39 -11.27
CA GLY A 99 10.37 10.36 -12.71
C GLY A 99 9.79 9.05 -13.23
N GLU A 100 9.71 8.00 -12.40
CA GLU A 100 9.17 6.70 -12.81
C GLU A 100 7.67 6.73 -13.06
N GLY A 101 6.91 7.57 -12.35
CA GLY A 101 5.49 7.78 -12.58
C GLY A 101 5.19 8.25 -13.99
N GLN A 102 5.89 9.29 -14.47
CA GLN A 102 5.76 9.77 -15.84
C GLN A 102 6.24 8.73 -16.86
N ARG A 103 7.37 8.06 -16.61
CA ARG A 103 7.89 7.03 -17.52
C ARG A 103 6.90 5.87 -17.70
N ILE A 104 6.32 5.39 -16.60
CA ILE A 104 5.32 4.32 -16.61
C ILE A 104 4.07 4.79 -17.37
N TYR A 105 3.60 6.01 -17.12
CA TYR A 105 2.48 6.58 -17.85
C TYR A 105 2.72 6.63 -19.36
N GLU A 106 3.89 7.12 -19.80
CA GLU A 106 4.26 7.16 -21.22
C GLU A 106 4.34 5.76 -21.83
N TYR A 107 4.90 4.78 -21.12
CA TYR A 107 4.98 3.40 -21.57
C TYR A 107 3.59 2.78 -21.83
N TYR A 108 2.62 3.08 -20.97
CA TYR A 108 1.24 2.63 -21.13
C TYR A 108 0.38 3.61 -21.95
N ASN A 109 0.98 4.25 -22.96
CA ASN A 109 0.32 5.14 -23.91
C ASN A 109 -0.45 6.29 -23.26
N LYS A 110 0.12 6.90 -22.22
CA LYS A 110 -0.47 8.03 -21.50
C LYS A 110 -1.85 7.71 -20.90
N SER A 111 -2.03 6.47 -20.45
CA SER A 111 -3.27 6.02 -19.80
C SER A 111 -3.22 6.21 -18.29
N THR A 112 -3.95 7.21 -17.78
CA THR A 112 -4.08 7.42 -16.31
C THR A 112 -4.77 6.22 -15.66
N LYS A 113 -5.72 5.58 -16.36
CA LYS A 113 -6.36 4.35 -15.91
C LYS A 113 -5.35 3.23 -15.67
N ALA A 114 -4.42 3.01 -16.62
CA ALA A 114 -3.39 1.98 -16.46
C ALA A 114 -2.48 2.26 -15.25
N VAL A 115 -2.10 3.53 -15.04
CA VAL A 115 -1.30 3.94 -13.88
C VAL A 115 -2.04 3.67 -12.57
N MET A 116 -3.33 4.01 -12.47
CA MET A 116 -4.13 3.73 -11.28
C MET A 116 -4.26 2.23 -11.02
N THR A 117 -4.52 1.42 -12.05
CA THR A 117 -4.56 -0.04 -11.91
C THR A 117 -3.23 -0.62 -11.42
N ILE A 118 -2.09 -0.07 -11.84
CA ILE A 118 -0.78 -0.48 -11.31
C ILE A 118 -0.68 -0.16 -9.81
N ILE A 119 -1.13 1.01 -9.38
CA ILE A 119 -1.14 1.39 -7.95
C ILE A 119 -2.03 0.45 -7.14
N ASP A 120 -3.22 0.11 -7.62
CA ASP A 120 -4.13 -0.83 -6.96
C ASP A 120 -3.46 -2.20 -6.77
N ILE A 121 -2.86 -2.76 -7.83
CA ILE A 121 -2.16 -4.05 -7.79
C ILE A 121 -0.96 -3.99 -6.83
N LEU A 122 -0.20 -2.88 -6.84
CA LEU A 122 0.92 -2.71 -5.90
C LEU A 122 0.44 -2.67 -4.46
N GLN A 123 -0.65 -1.97 -4.17
CA GLN A 123 -1.18 -1.92 -2.81
C GLN A 123 -1.62 -3.30 -2.32
N GLU A 124 -2.29 -4.09 -3.18
CA GLU A 124 -2.69 -5.47 -2.86
C GLU A 124 -1.46 -6.34 -2.55
N GLU A 125 -0.51 -6.40 -3.48
CA GLU A 125 0.69 -7.25 -3.37
C GLU A 125 1.60 -6.87 -2.19
N LEU A 126 1.81 -5.57 -1.94
CA LEU A 126 2.63 -5.12 -0.81
C LEU A 126 1.87 -5.23 0.52
N GLY A 127 0.55 -5.06 0.51
CA GLY A 127 -0.33 -5.21 1.67
C GLY A 127 -0.34 -6.65 2.21
N GLU A 128 -0.28 -7.66 1.34
CA GLU A 128 -0.13 -9.06 1.77
C GLU A 128 1.16 -9.30 2.55
N VAL A 129 2.27 -8.73 2.09
CA VAL A 129 3.57 -8.84 2.77
C VAL A 129 3.53 -8.16 4.15
N MET A 130 2.85 -7.01 4.26
CA MET A 130 2.65 -6.34 5.55
C MET A 130 1.76 -7.15 6.51
N LYS A 131 0.71 -7.82 6.02
CA LYS A 131 -0.12 -8.73 6.85
C LYS A 131 0.73 -9.86 7.42
N GLN A 132 1.57 -10.50 6.61
CA GLN A 132 2.48 -11.57 7.06
C GLN A 132 3.46 -11.09 8.14
N ARG A 133 3.97 -9.85 8.01
CA ARG A 133 4.79 -9.20 9.05
C ARG A 133 4.00 -9.02 10.34
N ASN A 134 2.79 -8.47 10.25
CA ASN A 134 1.95 -8.21 11.41
C ASN A 134 1.64 -9.51 12.17
N ASP A 135 1.39 -10.60 11.46
CA ASP A 135 1.17 -11.92 12.06
C ASP A 135 2.42 -12.49 12.71
N THR A 136 3.59 -12.29 12.11
CA THR A 136 4.88 -12.69 12.70
C THR A 136 5.16 -11.91 13.99
N ALA A 137 4.91 -10.59 13.99
CA ALA A 137 5.05 -9.74 15.16
C ALA A 137 4.06 -10.15 16.26
N LYS A 138 2.77 -10.33 15.93
CA LYS A 138 1.73 -10.81 16.85
C LYS A 138 2.12 -12.14 17.48
N LYS A 139 2.62 -13.11 16.69
CA LYS A 139 3.11 -14.40 17.21
C LYS A 139 4.25 -14.20 18.22
N HIS A 140 5.20 -13.31 17.93
CA HIS A 140 6.30 -13.00 18.85
C HIS A 140 5.80 -12.42 20.19
N TYR A 141 4.92 -11.41 20.14
CA TYR A 141 4.37 -10.79 21.34
C TYR A 141 3.44 -11.74 22.13
N ASN A 142 2.63 -12.54 21.45
CA ASN A 142 1.75 -13.53 22.08
C ASN A 142 2.54 -14.63 22.79
N ASN A 143 3.60 -15.16 22.16
CA ASN A 143 4.48 -16.15 22.78
C ASN A 143 5.23 -15.56 23.99
N LYS A 144 5.65 -14.29 23.92
CA LYS A 144 6.26 -13.59 25.06
C LYS A 144 5.30 -13.45 26.23
N ASN A 145 4.03 -13.14 25.97
CA ASN A 145 3.00 -13.02 27.01
C ASN A 145 2.61 -14.38 27.61
N LYS A 146 2.55 -15.44 26.80
CA LYS A 146 2.29 -16.81 27.27
C LYS A 146 3.40 -17.31 28.19
N ASN A 147 4.66 -17.18 27.77
CA ASN A 147 5.83 -17.55 28.59
C ASN A 147 5.92 -16.74 29.90
N ARG A 148 5.50 -15.47 29.90
CA ARG A 148 5.41 -14.66 31.14
C ARG A 148 4.31 -15.16 32.09
N ASN A 149 3.17 -15.62 31.57
CA ASN A 149 2.09 -16.16 32.40
C ASN A 149 2.43 -17.55 32.95
N ASP A 150 3.07 -18.40 32.16
CA ASP A 150 3.51 -19.73 32.59
C ASP A 150 4.59 -19.63 33.68
N ASN A 151 5.57 -18.73 33.54
CA ASN A 151 6.56 -18.48 34.59
C ASN A 151 5.95 -17.91 35.88
N ARG A 152 4.93 -17.03 35.78
CA ARG A 152 4.22 -16.52 36.96
C ARG A 152 3.44 -17.60 37.69
N ASN A 153 2.81 -18.52 36.96
CA ASN A 153 2.05 -19.62 37.56
C ASN A 153 2.97 -20.65 38.22
N ASN A 154 4.11 -20.97 37.61
CA ASN A 154 5.11 -21.85 38.20
C ASN A 154 5.72 -21.26 39.49
N ASN A 155 5.99 -19.96 39.53
CA ASN A 155 6.50 -19.30 40.74
C ASN A 155 5.47 -19.28 41.88
N ARG A 156 4.18 -19.09 41.57
CA ARG A 156 3.10 -19.18 42.58
C ARG A 156 2.93 -20.58 43.15
N ASN A 157 3.06 -21.62 42.32
CA ASN A 157 2.94 -23.01 42.77
C ASN A 157 4.13 -23.44 43.64
N ASN A 158 5.35 -23.02 43.30
CA ASN A 158 6.53 -23.29 44.14
C ASN A 158 6.45 -22.60 45.51
N ASN A 159 5.93 -21.36 45.57
CA ASN A 159 5.79 -20.65 46.85
C ASN A 159 4.70 -21.26 47.76
N LYS A 160 3.63 -21.83 47.19
CA LYS A 160 2.60 -22.56 47.96
C LYS A 160 3.10 -23.88 48.56
N ASN A 161 4.04 -24.55 47.88
CA ASN A 161 4.59 -25.83 48.36
C ASN A 161 5.67 -25.64 49.45
N ASN A 162 6.36 -24.51 49.48
CA ASN A 162 7.37 -24.22 50.51
C ASN A 162 6.78 -23.75 51.84
N ASN A 163 5.54 -23.28 51.88
CA ASN A 163 4.83 -22.88 53.12
C ASN A 163 4.01 -24.01 53.76
N LYS A 164 4.19 -25.27 53.33
CA LYS A 164 3.49 -26.46 53.85
C LYS A 164 4.40 -27.43 54.62
N LYS A 165 5.60 -26.99 55.03
CA LYS A 165 6.48 -27.74 55.92
C LYS A 165 6.55 -27.08 57.28
#